data_AF-A0A7V4ULH6-F1
#
_entry.id   AF-A0A7V4ULH6-F1
#
_cell.length_a   1.000
_cell.length_b   1.000
_cell.length_c   1.000
_cell.angle_alpha   90.00
_cell.angle_beta   90.00
_cell.angle_gamma   90.00
#
_symmetry.space_group_name_H-M   'P 1'
#
loop_
_entity.id
_entity.type
_entity.pdbx_description
1 polymer ?
#
loop_
_entity_poly.entity_id
_entity_poly.type
_entity_poly.pdbx_seq_one_letter_code
_entity_poly.pdbx_strand_id
1 'polypeptide(L)' 'TKRLVNRCREKGLLMISAGTHSNIIRPLMPLVITDEQLERGLSIIEESLGELFSCI' A
#
# COMPACT_ATOMS: atom_id res chain seq x y z
N THR A 1 3.19 9.95 0.54
CA THR A 1 2.60 8.90 1.41
C THR A 1 1.07 8.90 1.43
N LYS A 2 0.37 9.96 1.86
CA LYS A 2 -1.12 10.00 1.88
C LYS A 2 -1.80 9.62 0.55
N ARG A 3 -1.32 10.15 -0.58
CA ARG A 3 -1.82 9.80 -1.93
C ARG A 3 -1.76 8.29 -2.21
N LEU A 4 -0.64 7.65 -1.88
CA LEU A 4 -0.46 6.22 -2.06
C LEU A 4 -1.43 5.41 -1.20
N VAL A 5 -1.56 5.76 0.08
CA VAL A 5 -2.48 5.08 1.01
C VAL A 5 -3.93 5.17 0.52
N ASN A 6 -4.35 6.37 0.06
CA ASN A 6 -5.69 6.55 -0.49
C ASN A 6 -5.89 5.73 -1.77
N ARG A 7 -4.90 5.71 -2.67
CA ARG A 7 -4.99 4.96 -3.93
C ARG A 7 -5.07 3.45 -3.69
N CYS A 8 -4.28 2.92 -2.76
CA CYS A 8 -4.35 1.51 -2.37
C CYS A 8 -5.71 1.18 -1.74
N ARG A 9 -6.27 2.08 -0.94
CA ARG A 9 -7.60 1.92 -0.34
C ARG A 9 -8.71 1.84 -1.40
N GLU A 10 -8.65 2.65 -2.46
CA GLU A 10 -9.57 2.57 -3.60
C GLU A 10 -9.51 1.20 -4.29
N LYS A 11 -8.35 0.55 -4.28
CA LYS A 11 -8.13 -0.79 -4.84
C LYS A 11 -8.40 -1.93 -3.85
N GLY A 12 -8.95 -1.63 -2.67
CA GLY A 12 -9.31 -2.61 -1.64
C GLY A 12 -8.18 -3.01 -0.69
N LEU A 13 -7.04 -2.34 -0.72
CA LEU A 13 -5.92 -2.58 0.21
C LEU A 13 -5.89 -1.53 1.33
N LEU A 14 -6.09 -1.98 2.56
CA LEU A 14 -5.92 -1.14 3.75
C LEU A 14 -4.45 -1.06 4.15
N MET A 15 -3.93 0.17 4.28
CA MET A 15 -2.58 0.44 4.76
C MET A 15 -2.58 1.60 5.75
N ILE A 16 -1.56 1.61 6.60
CA ILE A 16 -1.34 2.68 7.57
C ILE A 16 -0.04 3.42 7.25
N SER A 17 -0.06 4.73 7.48
CA SER A 17 1.17 5.53 7.57
C SER A 17 1.67 5.59 9.02
N ALA A 18 2.97 5.73 9.20
CA ALA A 18 3.63 5.79 10.51
C ALA A 18 4.76 6.84 10.53
N GLY A 19 5.37 7.00 11.71
CA GLY A 19 6.46 7.94 11.97
C GLY A 19 5.99 9.36 12.28
N THR A 20 6.86 10.16 12.92
CA THR A 20 6.57 11.55 13.34
C THR A 20 6.07 12.43 12.19
N HIS A 21 6.60 12.22 10.99
CA HIS A 21 6.22 12.98 9.79
C HIS A 21 5.15 12.28 8.93
N SER A 22 4.58 11.15 9.40
CA SER A 22 3.59 10.36 8.64
C SER A 22 4.02 10.00 7.22
N ASN A 23 5.32 9.84 7.00
CA ASN A 23 5.93 9.60 5.70
C ASN A 23 6.33 8.14 5.47
N ILE A 24 6.21 7.27 6.48
CA ILE A 24 6.57 5.85 6.40
C ILE A 24 5.32 5.01 6.13
N ILE A 25 5.39 4.06 5.20
CA ILE A 25 4.37 3.01 5.02
C ILE A 25 4.74 1.84 5.94
N ARG A 26 3.81 1.42 6.80
CA ARG A 26 4.02 0.30 7.73
C ARG A 26 3.03 -0.81 7.44
N PRO A 27 3.39 -1.85 6.66
CA PRO A 27 2.53 -3.02 6.51
C PRO A 27 2.38 -3.72 7.87
N LEU A 28 1.15 -3.98 8.26
CA LEU A 28 0.78 -4.77 9.46
C LEU A 28 -0.16 -5.89 9.01
N MET A 29 0.37 -6.82 8.22
CA MET A 29 -0.36 -8.01 7.79
C MET A 29 -0.40 -9.07 8.92
N PRO A 30 -1.42 -9.94 8.96
CA PRO A 30 -1.44 -11.05 9.90
C PRO A 30 -0.33 -12.06 9.58
N LEU A 31 0.23 -12.72 10.60
CA LEU A 31 1.25 -13.76 10.42
C LEU A 31 0.72 -15.03 9.71
N VAL A 32 -0.60 -15.16 9.61
CA VAL A 32 -1.29 -16.27 8.93
C VAL A 32 -1.76 -15.89 7.53
N ILE A 33 -1.30 -14.76 6.97
CA ILE A 33 -1.60 -14.36 5.59
C ILE A 33 -1.14 -15.45 4.62
N THR A 34 -1.94 -15.73 3.58
CA THR A 34 -1.52 -16.66 2.52
C THR A 34 -0.57 -15.98 1.54
N ASP A 35 0.26 -16.75 0.85
CA ASP A 35 1.16 -16.22 -0.18
C ASP A 35 0.39 -15.46 -1.28
N GLU A 36 -0.77 -15.98 -1.69
CA GLU A 36 -1.65 -15.34 -2.68
C GLU A 36 -2.17 -13.98 -2.20
N GLN A 37 -2.58 -13.87 -0.93
CA GLN A 37 -3.05 -12.61 -0.35
C GLN A 37 -1.91 -11.60 -0.22
N LEU A 38 -0.72 -12.06 0.20
CA LEU A 38 0.47 -11.23 0.30
C LEU A 38 0.86 -10.68 -1.06
N GLU A 39 0.96 -11.53 -2.08
CA GLU A 39 1.31 -11.15 -3.44
C GLU A 39 0.30 -10.15 -3.99
N ARG A 40 -1.00 -10.42 -3.84
CA ARG A 40 -2.06 -9.49 -4.26
C ARG A 40 -1.92 -8.12 -3.60
N GLY A 41 -1.61 -8.09 -2.29
CA GLY A 41 -1.38 -6.84 -1.56
C GLY A 41 -0.17 -6.07 -2.11
N LEU A 42 0.95 -6.75 -2.36
CA LEU A 42 2.16 -6.15 -2.90
C LEU A 42 1.96 -5.64 -4.33
N SER A 43 1.27 -6.40 -5.20
CA SER A 43 0.97 -5.96 -6.57
C SER A 43 0.12 -4.68 -6.59
N ILE A 44 -0.87 -4.55 -5.67
CA ILE A 44 -1.67 -3.33 -5.56
C ILE A 44 -0.80 -2.12 -5.19
N ILE A 45 0.20 -2.30 -4.33
CA ILE A 45 1.15 -1.23 -3.95
C ILE A 45 1.99 -0.82 -5.15
N GLU A 46 2.55 -1.78 -5.87
CA GLU A 46 3.38 -1.54 -7.07
C GLU A 46 2.58 -0.80 -8.15
N GLU A 47 1.39 -1.29 -8.50
CA GLU A 47 0.51 -0.66 -9.48
C GLU A 47 0.14 0.77 -9.07
N SER A 48 -0.19 0.98 -7.79
CA SER A 48 -0.52 2.31 -7.27
C SER A 48 0.67 3.26 -7.28
N LEU A 49 1.89 2.77 -7.03
CA LEU A 49 3.10 3.58 -7.16
C LEU A 49 3.32 3.95 -8.64
N GLY A 50 3.23 2.99 -9.55
CA GLY A 50 3.37 3.19 -10.99
C GLY A 50 2.43 4.28 -11.51
N GLU A 51 1.14 4.22 -11.19
CA GLU A 51 0.17 5.25 -11.57
C GLU A 51 0.51 6.64 -11.02
N LEU A 52 0.96 6.73 -9.76
CA LEU A 52 1.26 8.01 -9.12
C LEU A 52 2.55 8.65 -9.67
N PHE A 53 3.47 7.86 -10.24
CA PHE A 53 4.68 8.34 -10.90
C PHE A 53 4.47 8.62 -12.39
N SER A 54 3.64 7.84 -13.09
CA SER A 54 3.34 8.03 -14.53
C SER A 54 2.41 9.21 -14.82
N CYS A 55 1.83 9.83 -13.79
CA CYS A 55 1.02 11.06 -13.90
C CYS A 55 1.85 12.36 -13.78
N ILE A 56 3.18 12.30 -13.98
CA ILE A 56 4.09 13.46 -14.06
C ILE A 56 4.62 13.54 -15.49
#